data_AF-A0A7V9UVU7-F1
#
_entry.id   AF-A0A7V9UVU7-F1
#
_cell.length_a   1.000
_cell.length_b   1.000
_cell.length_c   1.000
_cell.angle_alpha   90.00
_cell.angle_beta   90.00
_cell.angle_gamma   90.00
#
_symmetry.space_group_name_H-M   'P 1'
#
loop_
_entity.id
_entity.type
_entity.pdbx_description
1 polymer ?
#
loop_
_entity_poly.entity_id
_entity_poly.type
_entity_poly.pdbx_seq_one_letter_code
_entity_poly.pdbx_strand_id
1 'polypeptide(L)'
;MVEETENNIDEETEETSANNPIPEIDSKYRMIILAAQRSKQLQRGATPRVDADMRKQKPTRVAMREIKNKKVNFEILEIKL
;
A
#
# COMPACT_ATOMS: atom_id res chain seq x y z
N MET A 1 -44.98 3.46 10.86
CA MET A 1 -44.01 4.50 10.49
C MET A 1 -42.92 4.38 11.55
N VAL A 2 -41.90 3.57 11.26
CA VAL A 2 -40.91 3.11 12.24
C VAL A 2 -39.70 4.02 12.09
N GLU A 3 -39.29 4.57 13.23
CA GLU A 3 -38.24 5.58 13.40
C GLU A 3 -36.88 5.11 12.86
N GLU A 4 -36.16 6.08 12.31
CA GLU A 4 -34.79 5.97 11.81
C GLU A 4 -33.86 5.67 12.99
N THR A 5 -33.30 4.46 13.04
CA THR A 5 -32.16 4.17 13.92
C THR A 5 -30.87 4.40 13.16
N GLU A 6 -30.28 5.57 13.42
CA GLU A 6 -28.88 5.89 13.15
C GLU A 6 -27.97 4.82 13.78
N ASN A 7 -27.16 4.16 12.97
CA ASN A 7 -26.00 3.41 13.46
C ASN A 7 -24.76 4.07 12.86
N ASN A 8 -24.25 5.08 13.57
CA ASN A 8 -22.88 5.56 13.40
C ASN A 8 -21.96 4.40 13.84
N ILE A 9 -21.42 3.70 12.84
CA ILE A 9 -20.27 2.82 13.04
C ILE A 9 -19.08 3.76 12.94
N ASP A 10 -18.55 4.13 14.11
CA ASP A 10 -17.24 4.76 14.26
C ASP A 10 -16.18 3.76 13.76
N GLU A 11 -15.97 3.71 12.44
CA GLU A 11 -14.73 3.20 11.89
C GLU A 11 -13.67 4.26 12.18
N GLU A 12 -13.06 4.15 13.36
CA GLU A 12 -11.74 4.70 13.66
C GLU A 12 -10.78 4.21 12.58
N THR A 13 -10.77 4.93 11.48
CA THR A 13 -9.75 4.80 10.46
C THR A 13 -8.52 5.39 11.14
N GLU A 14 -7.62 4.53 11.60
CA GLU A 14 -6.31 4.93 12.08
C GLU A 14 -5.58 5.66 10.92
N GLU A 15 -5.86 6.95 10.79
CA GLU A 15 -5.13 7.90 9.96
C GLU A 15 -3.76 8.16 10.61
N THR A 16 -2.93 7.13 10.66
CA THR A 16 -1.54 7.30 11.06
C THR A 16 -0.70 7.72 9.86
N SER A 17 -0.37 9.01 9.85
CA SER A 17 0.75 9.67 9.18
C SER A 17 0.56 10.19 7.74
N ALA A 18 -0.27 11.24 7.60
CA ALA A 18 -0.48 11.98 6.35
C ALA A 18 0.63 12.97 5.95
N ASN A 19 1.84 12.95 6.53
CA ASN A 19 2.85 13.99 6.22
C ASN A 19 4.33 13.56 6.11
N ASN A 20 4.64 12.27 6.16
CA ASN A 20 6.02 11.85 5.88
C ASN A 20 6.20 11.59 4.37
N PRO A 21 7.13 12.30 3.70
CA PRO A 21 7.41 12.05 2.29
C PRO A 21 7.93 10.62 2.15
N ILE A 22 7.34 9.86 1.23
CA ILE A 22 7.83 8.51 0.92
C ILE A 22 9.28 8.65 0.44
N PRO A 23 10.22 7.96 1.11
CA PRO A 23 11.64 8.09 0.78
C PRO A 23 11.91 7.63 -0.65
N GLU A 24 12.97 8.18 -1.26
CA GLU A 24 13.41 7.74 -2.57
C GLU A 24 14.13 6.38 -2.48
N ILE A 25 13.92 5.53 -3.49
CA ILE A 25 14.60 4.24 -3.58
C ILE A 25 15.94 4.43 -4.29
N ASP A 26 17.01 4.42 -3.51
CA ASP A 26 18.40 4.57 -3.96
C ASP A 26 18.97 3.35 -4.71
N SER A 27 18.41 2.15 -4.47
CA SER A 27 18.95 0.89 -4.98
C SER A 27 17.95 0.07 -5.79
N LYS A 28 18.39 -0.42 -6.96
CA LYS A 28 17.62 -1.36 -7.79
C LYS A 28 17.25 -2.63 -7.02
N TYR A 29 18.12 -3.12 -6.14
CA TYR A 29 17.85 -4.31 -5.33
C TYR A 29 16.76 -4.05 -4.29
N ARG A 30 16.77 -2.87 -3.64
CA ARG A 30 15.71 -2.47 -2.70
C ARG A 30 14.36 -2.38 -3.40
N MET A 31 14.33 -1.79 -4.61
CA MET A 31 13.11 -1.76 -5.43
C MET A 31 12.57 -3.18 -5.70
N ILE A 32 13.42 -4.13 -6.05
CA ILE A 32 13.02 -5.52 -6.33
C ILE A 32 12.43 -6.17 -5.08
N ILE A 33 13.08 -6.03 -3.92
CA ILE A 33 12.61 -6.61 -2.65
C ILE A 33 11.27 -5.99 -2.25
N LEU A 34 11.15 -4.66 -2.33
CA LEU A 34 9.92 -3.94 -2.00
C LEU A 34 8.76 -4.36 -2.93
N ALA A 35 9.02 -4.44 -4.23
CA ALA A 35 8.04 -4.88 -5.22
C ALA A 35 7.61 -6.34 -5.00
N ALA A 36 8.55 -7.22 -4.63
CA ALA A 36 8.27 -8.61 -4.31
C ALA A 36 7.39 -8.73 -3.05
N GLN A 37 7.74 -8.01 -1.98
CA GLN A 37 6.97 -7.98 -0.75
C GLN A 37 5.55 -7.45 -1.00
N ARG A 38 5.42 -6.36 -1.75
CA ARG A 38 4.11 -5.79 -2.10
C ARG A 38 3.30 -6.72 -3.00
N SER A 39 3.92 -7.35 -4.00
CA SER A 39 3.28 -8.37 -4.84
C SER A 39 2.72 -9.52 -4.01
N LYS A 40 3.44 -9.97 -2.97
CA LYS A 40 2.97 -10.99 -2.03
C LYS A 40 1.74 -10.54 -1.23
N GLN A 41 1.66 -9.26 -0.85
CA GLN A 41 0.46 -8.71 -0.21
C GLN A 41 -0.74 -8.71 -1.16
N LEU A 42 -0.55 -8.27 -2.40
CA LEU A 42 -1.61 -8.26 -3.42
C LEU A 42 -2.12 -9.68 -3.74
N GLN A 43 -1.22 -10.66 -3.81
CA GLN A 43 -1.59 -12.08 -3.97
C GLN A 43 -2.42 -12.63 -2.81
N ARG A 44 -2.25 -12.06 -1.60
CA ARG A 44 -3.03 -12.41 -0.40
C ARG A 44 -4.36 -11.66 -0.30
N GLY A 45 -4.73 -10.89 -1.32
CA GLY A 45 -5.98 -10.14 -1.33
C GLY A 45 -5.87 -8.72 -0.75
N ALA A 46 -4.66 -8.18 -0.56
CA ALA A 46 -4.53 -6.77 -0.20
C ALA A 46 -5.12 -5.88 -1.29
N THR A 47 -5.77 -4.80 -0.88
CA THR A 47 -6.31 -3.79 -1.80
C THR A 47 -5.16 -3.02 -2.47
N PRO A 48 -5.20 -2.85 -3.79
CA PRO A 48 -4.25 -1.97 -4.47
C PRO A 48 -4.56 -0.52 -4.20
N ARG A 49 -3.51 0.28 -4.28
CA ARG A 49 -3.51 1.73 -4.09
C ARG A 49 -3.48 2.49 -5.42
N VAL A 50 -3.63 1.77 -6.54
CA VAL A 50 -3.73 2.29 -7.90
C VAL A 50 -4.90 1.59 -8.60
N ASP A 51 -5.51 2.26 -9.57
CA ASP A 51 -6.62 1.69 -10.36
C ASP A 51 -6.15 0.50 -11.20
N ALA A 52 -6.36 -0.71 -10.68
CA ALA A 52 -5.91 -1.98 -11.22
C ALA A 52 -6.98 -3.05 -11.04
N ASP A 53 -7.17 -3.86 -12.08
CA ASP A 53 -7.97 -5.09 -12.00
C ASP A 53 -7.02 -6.28 -11.73
N MET A 54 -7.04 -6.84 -10.51
CA MET A 54 -6.19 -7.99 -10.12
C MET A 54 -6.52 -9.26 -10.88
N ARG A 55 -7.70 -9.37 -11.47
CA ARG A 55 -8.06 -10.55 -12.28
C ARG A 55 -7.35 -10.51 -13.63
N LYS A 56 -6.98 -9.33 -14.11
CA LYS A 56 -6.37 -9.11 -15.43
C LYS A 56 -4.88 -8.80 -15.37
N GLN A 57 -4.41 -8.19 -14.28
CA GLN A 57 -3.03 -7.73 -14.16
C GLN A 57 -2.23 -8.60 -13.19
N LYS A 58 -0.99 -8.92 -13.57
CA LYS A 58 -0.07 -9.63 -12.68
C LYS A 58 0.21 -8.77 -11.42
N PRO A 59 0.14 -9.34 -10.20
CA PRO A 59 0.37 -8.61 -8.96
C PRO A 59 1.69 -7.82 -8.93
N THR A 60 2.76 -8.39 -9.49
CA THR A 60 4.06 -7.71 -9.58
C THR A 60 4.01 -6.45 -10.46
N ARG A 61 3.19 -6.42 -11.51
CA ARG A 61 3.01 -5.23 -12.36
C ARG A 61 2.26 -4.13 -11.61
N VAL A 62 1.26 -4.50 -10.81
CA VAL A 62 0.52 -3.57 -9.96
C VAL A 62 1.43 -3.00 -8.87
N ALA A 63 2.20 -3.84 -8.17
CA ALA A 63 3.16 -3.41 -7.16
C ALA A 63 4.21 -2.43 -7.71
N MET A 64 4.78 -2.71 -8.89
CA MET A 64 5.72 -1.79 -9.55
C MET A 64 5.09 -0.43 -9.87
N ARG A 65 3.81 -0.41 -10.28
CA ARG A 65 3.08 0.83 -10.57
C ARG A 65 2.77 1.62 -9.30
N GLU A 66 2.42 0.94 -8.20
CA GLU A 66 2.24 1.59 -6.90
C GLU A 66 3.54 2.22 -6.39
N ILE A 67 4.67 1.52 -6.54
CA ILE A 67 6.00 2.06 -6.16
C ILE A 67 6.33 3.29 -7.01
N LYS A 68 6.14 3.22 -8.33
CA LYS A 68 6.40 4.34 -9.25
C LYS A 68 5.54 5.57 -8.91
N ASN A 69 4.31 5.35 -8.47
CA ASN A 69 3.37 6.41 -8.09
C ASN A 69 3.51 6.86 -6.63
N LYS A 70 4.55 6.41 -5.90
CA LYS A 70 4.75 6.69 -4.47
C LYS A 70 3.47 6.41 -3.67
N LYS A 71 2.89 5.22 -3.87
CA LYS A 71 1.72 4.75 -3.13
C LYS A 71 2.06 3.65 -2.13
N VAL A 72 3.28 3.12 -2.14
CA VAL A 72 3.74 2.11 -1.17
C VAL A 72 4.54 2.81 -0.07
N ASN A 73 4.12 2.63 1.18
CA ASN A 73 4.83 3.17 2.34
C ASN A 73 5.91 2.17 2.77
N PHE A 74 7.10 2.67 3.04
CA PHE A 74 8.23 1.89 3.56
C PHE A 74 9.19 2.81 4.30
N GLU A 75 9.98 2.21 5.17
CA GLU A 75 11.04 2.88 5.93
C GLU A 75 12.37 2.19 5.63
N ILE A 76 13.45 2.97 5.56
CA ILE A 76 14.80 2.45 5.39
C ILE A 76 15.44 2.43 6.77
N LEU A 77 15.70 1.24 7.29
CA LEU A 77 16.40 1.06 8.56
C LEU A 77 17.91 1.16 8.33
N GLU A 78 18.55 2.15 8.93
CA GLU A 78 20.01 2.25 8.95
C GLU A 78 20.57 1.27 9.99
N ILE A 79 21.30 0.26 9.53
CA ILE A 79 22.05 -0.63 10.41
C ILE A 79 23.36 0.08 10.75
N LYS A 80 23.49 0.53 12.00
CA LYS A 80 24.80 0.92 12.54
C LYS A 80 25.59 -0.37 12.82
N LEU A 81 26.71 -0.50 12.12
CA LEU A 81 27.71 -1.55 12.33
C LEU A 81 28.65 -1.19 13.49
#